data_AF-A0A836VHQ4-F1
#
_entry.id   AF-A0A836VHQ4-F1
#
_cell.length_a   1.000
_cell.length_b   1.000
_cell.length_c   1.000
_cell.angle_alpha   90.00
_cell.angle_beta   90.00
_cell.angle_gamma   90.00
#
_symmetry.space_group_name_H-M   'P 1'
#
loop_
_entity.id
_entity.type
_entity.pdbx_description
1 polymer ?
#
loop_
_entity_poly.entity_id
_entity_poly.type
_entity_poly.pdbx_seq_one_letter_code
_entity_poly.pdbx_strand_id
1 'polypeptide(L)' 'MTILFRPATRRSPNRAVTSSVVAAFAGVFIGVFGACSFAEAQSLTENYTPVTEAMLLSPPDGEWLMWRRNYGHWGYSPL' A
#
# COMPACT_ATOMS: atom_id res chain seq x y z
N MET A 1 9.49 -18.40 -71.46
CA MET A 1 10.37 -18.88 -70.39
C MET A 1 10.41 -17.78 -69.33
N THR A 2 9.47 -17.80 -68.39
CA THR A 2 9.23 -16.69 -67.44
C THR A 2 9.85 -17.04 -66.10
N ILE A 3 10.95 -16.36 -65.77
CA ILE A 3 11.70 -16.59 -64.54
C ILE A 3 10.99 -15.81 -63.42
N LEU A 4 10.27 -16.53 -62.56
CA LEU A 4 9.57 -15.98 -61.40
C LEU A 4 10.60 -15.62 -60.31
N PHE A 5 11.02 -14.37 -60.26
CA PHE A 5 11.83 -13.85 -59.14
C PHE A 5 10.94 -13.69 -57.90
N ARG A 6 11.09 -14.60 -56.94
CA ARG A 6 10.46 -14.53 -55.62
C ARG A 6 11.35 -13.68 -54.69
N PRO A 7 10.89 -12.55 -54.14
CA PRO A 7 11.70 -11.74 -53.24
C PRO A 7 11.84 -12.46 -51.88
N ALA A 8 13.08 -12.66 -51.43
CA ALA A 8 13.36 -13.17 -50.11
C ALA A 8 13.12 -12.06 -49.07
N THR A 9 12.07 -12.20 -48.26
CA THR A 9 11.84 -11.33 -47.09
C THR A 9 12.95 -11.54 -46.06
N ARG A 10 13.93 -10.64 -46.03
CA ARG A 10 15.02 -10.60 -45.06
C ARG A 10 14.47 -10.22 -43.68
N ARG A 11 14.08 -11.21 -42.88
CA ARG A 11 13.74 -10.99 -41.46
C ARG A 11 15.01 -10.53 -40.73
N SER A 12 15.00 -9.31 -40.19
CA SER A 12 16.11 -8.81 -39.40
C SER A 12 16.13 -9.53 -38.03
N PRO A 13 17.27 -10.13 -37.64
CA PRO A 13 17.37 -10.93 -36.41
C PRO A 13 17.13 -10.10 -35.13
N ASN A 14 17.30 -8.78 -35.22
CA ASN A 14 17.23 -7.88 -34.06
C ASN A 14 15.81 -7.67 -33.52
N ARG A 15 14.76 -7.86 -34.32
CA ARG A 15 13.36 -7.64 -33.88
C ARG A 15 12.88 -8.65 -32.83
N ALA A 16 13.36 -9.88 -32.89
CA ALA A 16 13.00 -10.93 -31.94
C ALA A 16 13.72 -10.78 -30.59
N VAL A 17 15.00 -10.36 -30.63
CA VAL A 17 15.83 -10.15 -29.44
C VAL A 17 15.34 -8.93 -28.64
N THR A 18 15.05 -7.81 -29.32
CA THR A 18 14.53 -6.59 -28.67
C THR A 18 13.17 -6.84 -27.99
N SER A 19 12.27 -7.63 -28.58
CA SER A 19 10.98 -7.96 -27.97
C SER A 19 11.10 -8.86 -26.73
N SER A 20 12.06 -9.79 -26.75
CA SER A 20 12.26 -10.75 -25.65
C SER A 20 12.89 -10.09 -24.42
N VAL A 21 13.80 -9.13 -24.63
CA VAL A 21 14.45 -8.37 -23.56
C VAL A 21 13.46 -7.42 -22.89
N VAL A 22 12.63 -6.71 -23.66
CA VAL A 22 11.60 -5.81 -23.13
C VAL A 22 10.55 -6.56 -22.29
N ALA A 23 10.13 -7.75 -22.74
CA ALA A 23 9.19 -8.60 -21.99
C ALA A 23 9.78 -9.08 -20.66
N ALA A 24 11.07 -9.44 -20.63
CA ALA A 24 11.75 -9.87 -19.40
C ALA A 24 11.85 -8.74 -18.37
N PHE A 25 12.19 -7.53 -18.79
CA PHE A 25 12.24 -6.37 -17.89
C PHE A 25 10.87 -5.97 -17.35
N ALA A 26 9.83 -5.98 -18.19
CA ALA A 26 8.47 -5.67 -17.76
C ALA A 26 7.94 -6.70 -16.72
N GLY A 27 8.20 -7.99 -16.92
CA GLY A 27 7.81 -9.04 -15.98
C GLY A 27 8.50 -8.93 -14.62
N VAL A 28 9.79 -8.58 -14.60
CA VAL A 28 10.54 -8.34 -13.36
C VAL A 28 10.06 -7.09 -12.63
N PHE A 29 9.75 -6.01 -13.35
CA PHE A 29 9.19 -4.79 -12.75
C PHE A 29 7.82 -5.04 -12.10
N ILE A 30 6.93 -5.78 -12.74
CA ILE A 30 5.61 -6.12 -12.19
C ILE A 30 5.74 -7.09 -11.01
N GLY A 31 6.65 -8.06 -11.07
CA GLY A 31 6.91 -9.01 -9.98
C GLY A 31 7.54 -8.36 -8.74
N VAL A 32 8.45 -7.40 -8.92
CA VAL A 32 9.14 -6.70 -7.83
C VAL A 32 8.26 -5.59 -7.22
N PHE A 33 7.49 -4.85 -8.03
CA PHE A 33 6.56 -3.82 -7.52
C PHE A 33 5.24 -4.39 -6.99
N GLY A 34 4.75 -5.51 -7.53
CA GLY A 34 3.47 -6.11 -7.13
C GLY A 34 3.49 -6.86 -5.79
N ALA A 35 4.67 -7.22 -5.29
CA ALA A 35 4.83 -7.92 -4.01
C ALA A 35 4.85 -6.98 -2.79
N CYS A 36 4.98 -5.66 -3.00
CA CYS A 36 4.98 -4.67 -1.93
C CYS A 36 3.54 -4.31 -1.52
N SER A 37 3.01 -5.14 -0.63
CA SER A 37 2.21 -4.71 0.51
C SER A 37 0.80 -4.19 0.24
N PHE A 38 -0.17 -5.11 0.22
CA PHE A 38 -1.46 -4.83 0.83
C PHE A 38 -1.27 -4.79 2.35
N ALA A 39 -0.77 -3.67 2.87
CA ALA A 39 -0.90 -3.37 4.29
C ALA A 39 -2.35 -2.95 4.51
N GLU A 40 -3.19 -3.89 4.95
CA GLU A 40 -4.53 -3.57 5.40
C GLU A 40 -4.42 -2.72 6.66
N ALA A 41 -5.04 -1.54 6.66
CA ALA A 41 -5.05 -0.67 7.83
C ALA A 41 -5.70 -1.45 8.97
N GLN A 42 -4.92 -1.79 10.01
CA GLN A 42 -5.43 -2.46 11.20
C GLN A 42 -6.61 -1.64 11.71
N SER A 43 -7.78 -2.28 11.81
CA SER A 43 -9.03 -1.63 12.16
C SER A 43 -9.05 -1.31 13.66
N LEU A 44 -8.28 -0.28 14.04
CA LEU A 44 -8.15 0.26 15.40
C LEU A 44 -9.51 0.56 16.04
N THR A 45 -10.54 0.78 15.23
CA THR A 45 -11.91 1.05 15.66
C THR A 45 -12.67 -0.20 16.13
N GLU A 46 -12.32 -1.41 15.68
CA GLU A 46 -13.06 -2.65 16.05
C GLU A 46 -12.98 -2.93 17.56
N ASN A 47 -11.88 -2.53 18.19
CA ASN A 47 -11.66 -2.70 19.64
C ASN A 47 -11.77 -1.37 20.41
N TYR A 48 -12.39 -0.35 19.81
CA TYR A 48 -12.54 0.95 20.48
C TYR A 48 -13.70 0.92 21.47
N THR A 49 -13.43 1.25 22.73
CA THR A 49 -14.48 1.36 23.75
C THR A 49 -15.15 2.74 23.64
N PRO A 50 -16.49 2.82 23.55
CA PRO A 50 -17.18 4.11 23.54
C PRO A 50 -16.89 4.89 24.80
N VAL A 51 -16.50 6.15 24.64
CA VAL A 51 -16.29 7.07 25.76
C VAL A 51 -17.64 7.44 26.37
N THR A 52 -17.78 7.23 27.68
CA THR A 52 -18.99 7.57 28.43
C THR A 52 -18.84 8.91 29.15
N GLU A 53 -19.98 9.53 29.50
CA GLU A 53 -20.00 10.76 30.30
C GLU A 53 -19.25 10.59 31.64
N ALA A 54 -19.40 9.42 32.27
CA ALA A 54 -18.71 9.11 33.52
C ALA A 54 -17.17 9.13 33.35
N MET A 55 -16.66 8.68 32.21
CA MET A 55 -15.22 8.72 31.91
C MET A 55 -14.71 10.14 31.64
N LEU A 56 -15.57 11.06 31.16
CA LEU A 56 -15.19 12.47 30.99
C LEU A 56 -15.13 13.22 32.34
N LEU A 57 -15.98 12.84 33.29
CA LEU A 57 -15.97 13.37 34.67
C LEU A 57 -14.79 12.80 35.49
N SER A 58 -14.56 11.49 35.39
CA SER A 58 -13.50 10.78 36.11
C SER A 58 -12.81 9.77 35.17
N PRO A 59 -11.82 10.22 34.40
CA PRO A 59 -11.11 9.35 33.48
C PRO A 59 -10.24 8.35 34.24
N PRO A 60 -10.11 7.09 33.74
CA PRO A 60 -9.18 6.12 34.27
C PRO A 60 -7.77 6.68 34.40
N ASP A 61 -6.99 6.19 35.36
CA ASP A 61 -5.63 6.67 35.64
C ASP A 61 -4.79 6.76 34.34
N GLY A 62 -4.89 5.71 33.52
CA GLY A 62 -4.26 5.47 32.22
C GLY A 62 -4.55 6.47 31.10
N GLU A 63 -5.66 7.19 31.19
CA GLU A 63 -6.33 7.73 30.00
C GLU A 63 -6.36 9.24 29.99
N TRP A 64 -6.23 9.81 28.79
CA TRP A 64 -6.26 11.25 28.54
C TRP A 64 -7.30 11.60 27.47
N LEU A 65 -8.57 11.61 27.88
CA LEU A 65 -9.71 11.73 26.96
C LEU A 65 -10.03 13.19 26.56
N MET A 66 -9.48 14.17 27.29
CA MET A 66 -9.72 15.60 27.07
C MET A 66 -8.43 16.40 27.23
N TRP A 67 -8.34 17.59 26.62
CA TRP A 67 -7.18 18.50 26.72
C TRP A 67 -6.62 18.69 28.15
N ARG A 68 -7.49 18.72 29.17
CA ARG A 68 -7.12 18.82 30.59
C ARG A 68 -7.65 17.66 31.44
N ARG A 69 -7.68 16.46 30.86
CA ARG A 69 -8.12 15.20 31.48
C ARG A 69 -9.61 15.11 31.80
N ASN A 70 -10.16 16.02 32.60
CA ASN A 70 -11.59 16.08 32.97
C ASN A 70 -12.14 17.51 32.91
N TYR A 71 -13.45 17.68 33.09
CA TYR A 71 -14.12 18.99 33.10
C TYR A 71 -13.60 19.98 34.16
N GLY A 72 -13.01 19.50 35.25
CA GLY A 72 -12.37 20.32 36.28
C GLY A 72 -11.00 20.88 35.89
N HIS A 73 -10.50 20.54 34.69
CA HIS A 73 -9.28 21.06 34.10
C HIS A 73 -7.98 20.82 34.90
N TRP A 74 -7.89 19.72 35.66
CA TRP A 74 -6.77 19.47 36.58
C TRP A 74 -5.40 19.36 35.89
N GLY A 75 -5.35 18.81 34.67
CA GLY A 75 -4.10 18.68 33.91
C GLY A 75 -3.02 17.81 34.57
N TYR A 76 -3.41 16.89 35.46
CA TYR A 76 -2.52 15.98 36.17
C TYR A 76 -2.88 14.53 35.86
N SER A 77 -1.89 13.65 35.68
CA SER A 77 -2.08 12.20 35.54
C SER A 77 -1.52 11.47 36.78
N PRO A 78 -2.28 10.58 37.43
CA PRO A 78 -1.85 9.85 38.62
C PRO A 78 -1.05 8.56 38.34
N LEU A 79 -0.74 8.27 37.06
CA LEU A 79 0.10 7.14 36.63
C LEU A 79 1.58 7.32 36.99
#